data_AF-A0A7V8YH56-F1
#
_entry.id   AF-A0A7V8YH56-F1
#
_cell.length_a   1.000
_cell.length_b   1.000
_cell.length_c   1.000
_cell.angle_alpha   90.00
_cell.angle_beta   90.00
_cell.angle_gamma   90.00
#
_symmetry.space_group_name_H-M   'P 1'
#
loop_
_entity.id
_entity.type
_entity.pdbx_description
1 polymer ?
#
loop_
_entity_poly.entity_id
_entity_poly.type
_entity_poly.pdbx_seq_one_letter_code
_entity_poly.pdbx_strand_id
1 'polypeptide(L)'
;MTPASRRAELAARAATVAAVPGSGDHDRPAELPVDEPRVPRTRPVRVTVELSPMEHKQLRRWCAETSADLDLPVVAGAEVFRVLLSLMREHPEVAEQVRAELARTGGSRRRH
;
A
#
# COMPACT_ATOMS: atom_id res chain seq x y z
N MET A 1 -45.55 12.43 -20.92
CA MET A 1 -44.32 12.81 -21.65
C MET A 1 -43.57 11.54 -22.04
N THR A 2 -43.54 11.22 -23.33
CA THR A 2 -42.98 9.96 -23.84
C THR A 2 -41.44 10.03 -23.95
N PRO A 3 -40.75 8.87 -23.87
CA PRO A 3 -39.28 8.79 -23.87
C PRO A 3 -38.61 9.39 -25.12
N ALA A 4 -39.36 9.56 -26.22
CA ALA A 4 -38.90 10.24 -27.42
C ALA A 4 -38.57 11.74 -27.19
N SER A 5 -39.35 12.44 -26.34
CA SER A 5 -39.12 13.87 -26.07
C SER A 5 -37.82 14.14 -25.32
N ARG A 6 -37.41 13.27 -24.38
CA ARG A 6 -36.15 13.46 -23.63
C ARG A 6 -34.91 13.28 -24.51
N ARG A 7 -35.00 12.41 -25.53
CA ARG A 7 -33.90 12.15 -26.46
C ARG A 7 -33.67 13.32 -27.40
N ALA A 8 -34.75 13.97 -27.85
CA ALA A 8 -34.68 15.21 -28.63
C ALA A 8 -34.09 16.37 -27.81
N GLU A 9 -34.45 16.50 -26.54
CA GLU A 9 -33.92 17.52 -25.63
C GLU A 9 -32.42 17.35 -25.36
N LEU A 10 -31.97 16.10 -25.18
CA LEU A 10 -30.55 15.77 -25.02
C LEU A 10 -29.73 16.03 -26.30
N ALA A 11 -30.29 15.74 -27.47
CA ALA A 11 -29.63 16.02 -28.74
C ALA A 11 -29.50 17.54 -29.00
N ALA A 12 -30.52 18.33 -28.65
CA ALA A 12 -30.48 19.78 -28.76
C ALA A 12 -29.42 20.42 -27.83
N ARG A 13 -29.29 19.91 -26.60
CA ARG A 13 -28.23 20.35 -25.67
C ARG A 13 -26.83 19.96 -26.17
N ALA A 14 -26.66 18.76 -26.73
CA ALA A 14 -25.37 18.33 -27.27
C ALA A 14 -24.92 19.21 -28.46
N ALA A 15 -25.84 19.61 -29.34
CA ALA A 15 -25.53 20.49 -30.46
C ALA A 15 -25.14 21.91 -30.01
N THR A 16 -25.73 22.39 -28.90
CA THR A 16 -25.40 23.72 -28.34
C THR A 16 -23.99 23.74 -27.73
N VAL A 17 -23.55 22.63 -27.12
CA VAL A 17 -22.18 22.49 -26.58
C VAL A 17 -21.13 22.38 -27.69
N ALA A 18 -21.47 21.72 -28.80
CA ALA A 18 -20.54 21.56 -29.93
C ALA A 18 -20.30 22.84 -30.73
N ALA A 19 -21.20 23.84 -30.62
CA ALA A 19 -21.17 25.06 -31.42
C ALA A 19 -20.51 26.26 -30.73
N VAL A 20 -19.78 26.07 -29.62
CA VAL A 20 -18.97 27.12 -28.99
C VAL A 20 -17.53 27.01 -29.51
N PRO A 21 -17.11 27.79 -30.51
CA PRO A 21 -15.70 27.86 -30.88
C PRO A 21 -15.02 28.81 -29.89
N GLY A 22 -14.32 28.25 -28.91
CA GLY A 22 -13.34 28.98 -28.11
C GLY A 22 -12.14 29.33 -28.99
N SER A 23 -12.18 30.53 -29.57
CA SER A 23 -11.05 31.14 -30.28
C SER A 23 -9.87 31.39 -29.34
N GLY A 24 -8.68 31.00 -29.81
CA GLY A 24 -7.51 31.85 -29.70
C GLY A 24 -6.56 31.58 -28.53
N ASP A 25 -5.40 31.02 -28.91
CA ASP A 25 -4.08 31.33 -28.37
C ASP A 25 -3.71 30.72 -27.00
N HIS A 26 -2.82 29.73 -27.02
CA HIS A 26 -1.48 29.83 -26.42
C HIS A 26 -0.66 28.60 -26.82
N ASP A 27 0.31 28.87 -27.67
CA ASP A 27 1.50 28.09 -27.95
C ASP A 27 2.19 27.62 -26.65
N ARG A 28 1.86 26.42 -26.19
CA ARG A 28 2.62 25.68 -25.18
C ARG A 28 2.87 24.29 -25.74
N PRO A 29 4.14 23.85 -25.88
CA PRO A 29 4.42 22.51 -26.36
C PRO A 29 3.65 21.53 -25.48
N ALA A 30 2.83 20.69 -26.12
CA ALA A 30 2.06 19.66 -25.47
C ALA A 30 3.04 18.72 -24.75
N GLU A 31 3.20 18.94 -23.45
CA GLU A 31 3.94 18.06 -22.56
C GLU A 31 3.23 16.71 -22.62
N LEU A 32 3.92 15.73 -23.21
CA LEU A 32 3.43 14.36 -23.30
C LEU A 32 3.00 13.91 -21.90
N PRO A 33 1.86 13.22 -21.76
CA PRO A 33 1.42 12.75 -20.46
C PRO A 33 2.53 11.88 -19.89
N VAL A 34 3.12 12.34 -18.78
CA VAL A 34 4.11 11.60 -18.03
C VAL A 34 3.45 10.29 -17.65
N ASP A 35 4.00 9.17 -18.11
CA ASP A 35 3.50 7.84 -17.82
C ASP A 35 3.78 7.58 -16.33
N GLU A 36 2.90 8.08 -15.46
CA GLU A 36 2.99 7.84 -14.03
C GLU A 36 2.94 6.33 -13.82
N PRO A 37 3.96 5.73 -13.18
CA PRO A 37 4.03 4.29 -13.04
C PRO A 37 2.76 3.83 -12.32
N ARG A 38 1.89 3.15 -13.07
CA ARG A 38 0.64 2.62 -12.56
C ARG A 38 0.98 1.57 -11.51
N VAL A 39 0.94 1.99 -10.24
CA VAL A 39 1.16 1.10 -9.09
C VAL A 39 0.20 -0.08 -9.23
N PRO A 40 0.69 -1.32 -9.36
CA PRO A 40 -0.17 -2.48 -9.44
C PRO A 40 -1.06 -2.52 -8.20
N ARG A 41 -2.37 -2.40 -8.40
CA ARG A 41 -3.37 -2.47 -7.31
C ARG A 41 -3.52 -3.93 -6.89
N THR A 42 -2.52 -4.47 -6.24
CA THR A 42 -2.59 -5.80 -5.63
C THR A 42 -3.40 -5.73 -4.35
N ARG A 43 -4.20 -6.76 -4.10
CA ARG A 43 -4.95 -6.88 -2.84
C ARG A 43 -3.94 -7.13 -1.70
N PRO A 44 -4.16 -6.56 -0.50
CA PRO A 44 -3.32 -6.87 0.66
C PRO A 44 -3.29 -8.37 0.96
N VAL A 45 -2.11 -8.91 1.25
CA VAL A 45 -1.93 -10.30 1.67
C VAL A 45 -1.92 -10.37 3.19
N ARG A 46 -2.76 -11.23 3.77
CA ARG A 46 -2.77 -11.48 5.21
C ARG A 46 -1.74 -12.56 5.54
N VAL A 47 -0.87 -12.26 6.50
CA VAL A 47 0.06 -13.23 7.09
C VAL A 47 -0.36 -13.49 8.53
N THR A 48 -0.37 -14.76 8.92
CA THR A 48 -0.62 -15.20 10.29
C THR A 48 0.66 -15.86 10.81
N VAL A 49 1.06 -15.51 12.03
CA VAL A 49 2.23 -16.09 12.69
C VAL A 49 1.77 -16.78 13.96
N GLU A 50 2.20 -18.02 14.15
CA GLU A 50 1.99 -18.76 15.39
C GLU A 50 3.15 -18.50 16.33
N LEU A 51 2.84 -18.04 17.54
CA LEU A 51 3.80 -17.78 18.60
C LEU A 51 3.41 -18.62 19.80
N SER A 52 4.40 -19.18 20.50
CA SER A 52 4.16 -19.73 21.83
C SER A 52 3.69 -18.63 22.79
N PRO A 53 3.00 -18.96 23.90
CA PRO A 53 2.56 -17.96 24.87
C PRO A 53 3.70 -17.09 25.41
N MET A 54 4.90 -17.66 25.54
CA MET A 54 6.09 -16.93 25.99
C MET A 54 6.59 -15.94 24.94
N GLU A 55 6.66 -16.33 23.67
CA GLU A 55 7.06 -15.44 22.57
C GLU A 55 6.05 -14.30 22.39
N HIS A 56 4.76 -14.60 22.45
CA HIS A 56 3.72 -13.57 22.38
C HIS A 56 3.83 -12.56 23.55
N LYS A 57 4.08 -13.03 24.78
CA LYS A 57 4.30 -12.16 25.93
C LYS A 57 5.53 -11.27 25.75
N GLN A 58 6.63 -11.83 25.23
CA GLN A 58 7.86 -11.08 24.94
C GLN A 58 7.62 -10.00 23.88
N LEU A 59 6.95 -10.33 22.78
CA LEU A 59 6.61 -9.36 21.73
C LEU A 59 5.74 -8.22 22.28
N ARG A 60 4.70 -8.55 23.07
CA ARG A 60 3.82 -7.55 23.70
C ARG A 60 4.58 -6.60 24.62
N ARG A 61 5.50 -7.16 25.42
CA ARG A 61 6.35 -6.38 26.33
C ARG A 61 7.25 -5.42 25.55
N TRP A 62 7.96 -5.94 24.55
CA TRP A 62 8.82 -5.14 23.69
C TRP A 62 8.05 -4.02 23.00
N CYS A 63 6.85 -4.29 22.45
CA CYS A 63 6.03 -3.25 21.83
C CYS A 63 5.62 -2.15 22.82
N ALA A 64 5.32 -2.50 24.07
CA ALA A 64 4.96 -1.51 25.09
C ALA A 64 6.16 -0.64 25.49
N GLU A 65 7.33 -1.25 25.66
CA GLU A 65 8.60 -0.55 25.93
C GLU A 65 8.92 0.40 24.77
N THR A 66 8.93 -0.09 23.54
CA THR A 66 9.18 0.72 22.33
C THR A 66 8.16 1.85 22.15
N SER A 67 6.87 1.63 22.46
CA SER A 67 5.88 2.71 22.38
C SER A 67 6.17 3.84 23.37
N ALA A 68 6.68 3.51 24.56
CA ALA A 68 7.08 4.52 25.54
C ALA A 68 8.34 5.26 25.09
N ASP A 69 9.33 4.53 24.56
CA ASP A 69 10.60 5.11 24.10
C ASP A 69 10.42 6.06 22.90
N LEU A 70 9.48 5.75 22.00
CA LEU A 70 9.19 6.54 20.81
C LEU A 70 8.09 7.59 21.02
N ASP A 71 7.54 7.71 22.24
CA ASP A 71 6.39 8.57 22.57
C ASP A 71 5.19 8.34 21.62
N LEU A 72 4.92 7.07 21.30
CA LEU A 72 3.81 6.65 20.46
C LEU A 72 2.66 6.09 21.32
N PRO A 73 1.39 6.32 20.95
CA PRO A 73 0.27 5.76 21.70
C PRO A 73 0.27 4.22 21.76
N VAL A 74 0.67 3.57 20.67
CA VAL A 74 0.76 2.11 20.57
C VAL A 74 1.70 1.72 19.43
N VAL A 75 2.48 0.65 19.64
CA VAL A 75 3.21 -0.05 18.58
C VAL A 75 2.51 -1.38 18.31
N ALA A 76 1.97 -1.55 17.11
CA ALA A 76 1.28 -2.78 16.74
C ALA A 76 2.29 -3.86 16.33
N GLY A 77 2.14 -5.11 16.81
CA GLY A 77 3.03 -6.20 16.41
C GLY A 77 3.08 -6.43 14.90
N ALA A 78 1.96 -6.24 14.19
CA ALA A 78 1.90 -6.30 12.72
C ALA A 78 2.77 -5.24 12.04
N GLU A 79 2.97 -4.09 12.66
CA GLU A 79 3.83 -3.02 12.17
C GLU A 79 5.31 -3.37 12.37
N VAL A 80 5.66 -3.98 13.50
CA VAL A 80 7.00 -4.52 13.74
C VAL A 80 7.42 -5.48 12.62
N PHE A 81 6.54 -6.41 12.23
CA PHE A 81 6.83 -7.32 11.11
C PHE A 81 7.01 -6.59 9.77
N ARG A 82 6.23 -5.53 9.50
CA ARG A 82 6.39 -4.73 8.27
C ARG A 82 7.72 -3.98 8.26
N VAL A 83 8.11 -3.39 9.40
CA VAL A 83 9.40 -2.69 9.55
C VAL A 83 10.56 -3.68 9.38
N LEU A 84 10.50 -4.86 10.01
CA LEU A 84 11.51 -5.90 9.84
C LEU A 84 11.66 -6.33 8.37
N LEU A 85 10.55 -6.48 7.63
CA LEU A 85 10.61 -6.77 6.19
C LEU A 85 11.26 -5.64 5.39
N SER A 86 10.99 -4.37 5.72
CA SER A 86 11.65 -3.23 5.07
C SER A 86 13.14 -3.21 5.37
N LEU A 87 13.51 -3.39 6.64
CA LEU A 87 14.91 -3.43 7.07
C LEU A 87 15.66 -4.56 6.38
N MET A 88 15.11 -5.77 6.29
CA MET A 88 15.75 -6.87 5.56
C MET A 88 15.94 -6.59 4.06
N ARG A 89 15.08 -5.77 3.45
CA ARG A 89 15.20 -5.40 2.04
C ARG A 89 16.25 -4.32 1.83
N GLU A 90 16.36 -3.38 2.76
CA GLU A 90 17.24 -2.22 2.68
C GLU A 90 18.65 -2.50 3.23
N HIS A 91 18.76 -3.44 4.17
CA HIS A 91 19.97 -3.78 4.91
C HIS A 91 20.31 -5.28 4.74
N PRO A 92 21.17 -5.64 3.77
CA PRO A 92 21.53 -7.04 3.50
C PRO A 92 22.08 -7.79 4.71
N GLU A 93 22.78 -7.09 5.61
CA GLU A 93 23.33 -7.62 6.85
C GLU A 93 22.24 -8.17 7.78
N VAL A 94 21.08 -7.51 7.86
CA VAL A 94 19.95 -7.97 8.66
C VAL A 94 19.37 -9.25 8.04
N ALA A 95 19.26 -9.29 6.71
CA ALA A 95 18.78 -10.47 6.02
C ALA A 95 19.72 -11.68 6.20
N GLU A 96 21.03 -11.48 6.22
CA GLU A 96 22.01 -12.53 6.52
C GLU A 96 21.92 -13.02 7.96
N GLN A 97 21.76 -12.12 8.94
CA GLN A 97 21.55 -12.51 10.34
C GLN A 97 20.31 -13.38 10.49
N VAL A 98 19.20 -13.00 9.85
CA VAL A 98 17.96 -13.80 9.84
C VAL A 98 18.20 -15.17 9.18
N ARG A 99 18.91 -15.23 8.05
CA ARG A 99 19.27 -16.51 7.39
C ARG A 99 20.10 -17.41 8.30
N ALA A 100 21.11 -16.86 8.96
CA ALA A 100 21.97 -17.60 9.88
C ALA A 100 21.17 -18.15 11.06
N GLU A 101 20.28 -17.34 11.64
CA GLU A 101 19.42 -17.74 12.75
C GLU A 101 18.41 -18.82 12.35
N LEU A 102 17.83 -18.72 11.16
CA LEU A 102 16.95 -19.75 10.60
C LEU A 102 17.71 -21.06 10.36
N ALA A 103 18.95 -21.00 9.86
CA ALA A 103 19.79 -22.18 9.69
C ALA A 103 20.12 -22.87 11.03
N ARG A 104 20.39 -22.07 12.08
CA ARG A 104 20.69 -22.54 13.43
C ARG A 104 19.49 -23.22 14.10
N THR A 105 18.31 -22.64 13.96
CA THR A 105 17.06 -23.13 14.58
C THR A 105 16.37 -24.21 13.74
N GLY A 106 16.74 -24.34 12.46
CA GLY A 106 16.17 -25.29 11.51
C GLY A 106 14.87 -24.81 10.85
N GLY A 107 14.52 -23.53 11.02
CA GLY A 107 13.20 -22.99 10.66
C GLY A 107 12.06 -23.74 11.35
N SER A 108 10.81 -23.45 10.95
CA SER A 108 9.57 -24.04 11.50
C SER A 108 9.49 -25.60 11.51
N ARG A 109 10.53 -26.30 11.03
CA ARG A 109 10.55 -27.78 10.88
C ARG A 109 10.94 -28.54 12.15
N ARG A 110 11.23 -27.88 13.28
CA ARG A 110 11.58 -28.56 14.55
C ARG A 110 10.54 -28.35 15.65
N ARG A 111 9.29 -28.71 15.39
CA ARG A 111 8.32 -29.06 16.44
C ARG A 111 7.33 -30.10 15.91
N HIS A 112 7.73 -31.36 15.93
CA HIS A 112 6.84 -32.51 16.12
C HIS A 112 7.58 -33.53 16.98
#